data_AF-X0VJ45-F1
#
_entry.id   AF-X0VJ45-F1
#
_cell.length_a   1.000
_cell.length_b   1.000
_cell.length_c   1.000
_cell.angle_alpha   90.00
_cell.angle_beta   90.00
_cell.angle_gamma   90.00
#
_symmetry.space_group_name_H-M   'P 1'
#
loop_
_entity.id
_entity.type
_entity.pdbx_description
1 polymer ?
#
loop_
_entity_poly.entity_id
_entity_poly.type
_entity_poly.pdbx_seq_one_letter_code
_entity_poly.pdbx_strand_id
1 'polypeptide(L)'
;MQSERYRDNPFVQIYTFDLVTGRTRLVSPGVGRTTCSYFRPGTNEVLFASSHLDPQAREKQRREYQERPSRTSGHTPFVYEEHFDIFSCDQRGRNLRRLTDSFGFDAEGAYSPDGKL
;
A
#
# COMPACT_ATOMS: atom_id res chain seq x y z
N MET A 1 -3.68 -3.61 7.92
CA MET A 1 -2.96 -2.66 8.78
C MET A 1 -1.93 -1.90 7.95
N GLN A 2 -1.79 -0.60 8.17
CA GLN A 2 -0.79 0.27 7.56
C GLN A 2 0.39 0.49 8.53
N SER A 3 1.64 0.40 8.07
CA SER A 3 2.82 0.63 8.93
C SER A 3 4.09 0.96 8.13
N GLU A 4 4.93 1.84 8.66
CA GLU A 4 6.26 2.21 8.11
C GLU A 4 7.38 1.35 8.72
N ARG A 5 7.31 0.03 8.53
CA ARG A 5 8.27 -0.93 9.13
C ARG A 5 9.05 -1.77 8.12
N TYR A 6 8.80 -1.58 6.83
CA TYR A 6 9.46 -2.40 5.81
C TYR A 6 10.91 -1.95 5.67
N ARG A 7 11.84 -2.90 5.74
CA ARG A 7 13.26 -2.62 5.55
C ARG A 7 13.46 -2.05 4.15
N ASP A 8 14.18 -0.93 4.06
CA ASP A 8 14.52 -0.22 2.82
C ASP A 8 13.35 0.49 2.09
N ASN A 9 12.15 0.56 2.71
CA ASN A 9 11.07 1.42 2.23
C ASN A 9 10.57 2.32 3.38
N PRO A 10 10.86 3.64 3.32
CA PRO A 10 10.41 4.57 4.35
C PRO A 10 8.89 4.78 4.34
N PHE A 11 8.19 4.47 3.24
CA PHE A 11 6.76 4.74 3.12
C PHE A 11 5.88 3.69 3.80
N VAL A 12 4.64 4.07 4.09
CA VAL A 12 3.60 3.19 4.61
C VAL A 12 3.40 1.98 3.69
N GLN A 13 3.43 0.79 4.28
CA GLN A 13 3.17 -0.49 3.63
C GLN A 13 1.95 -1.18 4.24
N ILE A 14 1.30 -2.08 3.47
CA ILE A 14 0.11 -2.83 3.89
C ILE A 14 0.52 -4.19 4.42
N TYR A 15 -0.03 -4.54 5.59
CA TYR A 15 0.18 -5.79 6.29
C TYR A 15 -1.13 -6.43 6.73
N THR A 16 -1.16 -7.76 6.74
CA THR A 16 -2.13 -8.54 7.51
C THR A 16 -1.58 -8.79 8.91
N PHE A 17 -2.48 -8.77 9.90
CA PHE A 17 -2.15 -9.01 11.29
C PHE A 17 -3.10 -10.08 11.84
N ASP A 18 -2.54 -11.16 12.35
CA ASP A 18 -3.27 -12.22 13.03
C ASP A 18 -3.38 -11.87 14.52
N LEU A 19 -4.61 -11.63 14.98
CA LEU A 19 -4.91 -11.22 16.35
C LEU A 19 -4.65 -12.33 17.38
N VAL A 20 -4.71 -13.60 16.96
CA VAL A 20 -4.55 -14.76 17.86
C VAL A 20 -3.08 -15.07 18.03
N THR A 21 -2.32 -15.12 16.93
CA THR A 21 -0.90 -15.50 16.94
C THR A 21 0.05 -14.32 17.07
N GLY A 22 -0.44 -13.09 16.93
CA GLY A 22 0.38 -11.87 16.85
C GLY A 22 1.23 -11.77 15.59
N ARG A 23 1.05 -12.68 14.61
CA ARG A 23 1.87 -12.72 13.40
C ARG A 23 1.47 -11.61 12.45
N THR A 24 2.46 -10.84 12.01
CA THR A 24 2.33 -9.84 10.96
C THR A 24 2.87 -10.40 9.64
N ARG A 25 2.21 -10.13 8.52
CA ARG A 25 2.72 -10.44 7.17
C ARG A 25 2.59 -9.24 6.24
N LEU A 26 3.60 -9.00 5.42
CA LEU A 26 3.54 -8.00 4.34
C LEU A 26 2.57 -8.49 3.25
N VAL A 27 1.70 -7.58 2.79
CA VAL A 27 0.76 -7.83 1.69
C VAL A 27 1.12 -6.99 0.47
N SER A 28 1.60 -5.76 0.68
CA SER A 28 2.03 -4.90 -0.41
C SER A 28 3.37 -5.34 -1.04
N PRO A 29 3.72 -4.85 -2.24
CA PRO A 29 4.95 -5.24 -2.94
C PRO A 29 6.27 -4.83 -2.26
N GLY A 30 6.22 -4.00 -1.21
CA GLY A 30 7.41 -3.46 -0.54
C GLY A 30 8.08 -2.30 -1.30
N VAL A 31 7.58 -1.94 -2.48
CA VAL A 31 8.06 -0.81 -3.30
C VAL A 31 6.95 0.24 -3.43
N GLY A 32 7.34 1.51 -3.59
CA GLY A 32 6.41 2.63 -3.71
C GLY A 32 5.66 2.92 -2.41
N ARG A 33 4.66 3.79 -2.52
CA ARG A 33 3.72 4.10 -1.43
C ARG A 33 2.53 3.18 -1.51
N THR A 34 1.87 2.99 -0.37
CA THR A 34 0.58 2.28 -0.33
C THR A 34 -0.40 2.94 0.61
N THR A 35 -1.69 2.81 0.31
CA THR A 35 -2.76 3.35 1.14
C THR A 35 -4.08 2.58 0.95
N CYS A 36 -5.12 2.98 1.70
CA CYS A 36 -6.52 2.59 1.54
C CYS A 36 -6.76 1.08 1.36
N SER A 37 -6.25 0.27 2.28
CA SER A 37 -6.43 -1.19 2.20
C SER A 37 -7.81 -1.63 2.71
N TYR A 38 -8.45 -2.57 2.03
CA TYR A 38 -9.76 -3.12 2.40
C TYR A 38 -9.81 -4.65 2.22
N PHE A 39 -10.41 -5.37 3.17
CA PHE A 39 -10.63 -6.82 3.05
C PHE A 39 -11.95 -7.09 2.33
N ARG A 40 -11.93 -7.89 1.27
CA ARG A 40 -13.18 -8.29 0.58
C ARG A 40 -13.95 -9.30 1.43
N PRO A 41 -15.19 -8.98 1.89
CA PRO A 41 -15.96 -9.87 2.73
C PRO A 41 -16.19 -11.24 2.07
N GLY A 42 -16.10 -12.32 2.86
CA GLY A 42 -16.36 -13.68 2.39
C GLY A 42 -15.32 -14.27 1.44
N THR A 43 -14.18 -13.60 1.22
CA THR A 43 -13.11 -14.10 0.34
C THR A 43 -11.72 -13.99 0.99
N ASN A 44 -10.70 -14.49 0.28
CA ASN A 44 -9.30 -14.32 0.67
C ASN A 44 -8.64 -13.10 0.01
N GLU A 45 -9.41 -12.16 -0.54
CA GLU A 45 -8.88 -11.01 -1.28
C GLU A 45 -8.73 -9.76 -0.42
N VAL A 46 -7.69 -8.99 -0.71
CA VAL A 46 -7.37 -7.69 -0.14
C VAL A 46 -7.18 -6.70 -1.27
N LEU A 47 -7.90 -5.58 -1.17
CA LEU A 47 -7.72 -4.40 -2.01
C LEU A 47 -6.73 -3.46 -1.34
N PHE A 48 -5.90 -2.77 -2.12
CA PHE A 48 -5.11 -1.64 -1.66
C PHE A 48 -4.65 -0.79 -2.83
N ALA A 49 -4.32 0.46 -2.57
CA ALA A 49 -3.72 1.35 -3.55
C ALA A 49 -2.19 1.33 -3.45
N SER A 50 -1.50 1.41 -4.58
CA SER A 50 -0.04 1.45 -4.59
C SER A 50 0.54 2.22 -5.78
N SER A 51 1.67 2.89 -5.55
CA SER A 51 2.47 3.53 -6.60
C SER A 51 3.71 2.72 -7.02
N HIS A 52 3.75 1.42 -6.75
CA HIS A 52 4.92 0.59 -7.05
C HIS A 52 5.25 0.45 -8.53
N LEU A 53 4.31 0.77 -9.43
CA LEU A 53 4.52 0.79 -10.87
C LEU A 53 5.09 2.12 -11.39
N ASP A 54 5.20 3.15 -10.55
CA ASP A 54 5.90 4.38 -10.88
C ASP A 54 7.38 4.07 -11.18
N PRO A 55 7.90 4.41 -12.38
CA PRO A 55 9.31 4.24 -12.71
C PRO A 55 10.26 4.91 -11.70
N GLN A 56 9.81 5.99 -11.05
CA GLN A 56 10.56 6.74 -10.05
C GLN A 56 10.31 6.25 -8.60
N ALA A 57 9.50 5.21 -8.37
CA ALA A 57 9.14 4.74 -7.02
C ALA A 57 10.36 4.50 -6.13
N ARG A 58 11.38 3.81 -6.65
CA ARG A 58 12.63 3.51 -5.92
C ARG A 58 13.48 4.75 -5.66
N GLU A 59 13.48 5.70 -6.58
CA GLU A 59 14.20 6.95 -6.41
C GLU A 59 13.54 7.82 -5.34
N LYS A 60 12.21 7.95 -5.38
CA LYS A 60 11.41 8.61 -4.34
C LYS A 60 11.65 8.00 -2.96
N GLN A 61 11.74 6.67 -2.86
CA GLN A 61 12.10 5.97 -1.62
C GLN A 61 13.50 6.33 -1.11
N ARG A 62 14.51 6.29 -1.98
CA ARG A 62 15.89 6.64 -1.62
C ARG A 62 15.99 8.08 -1.12
N ARG A 63 15.34 9.01 -1.83
CA ARG A 63 15.29 10.43 -1.46
C ARG A 63 14.65 10.62 -0.09
N GLU A 64 13.47 10.03 0.13
CA GLU A 64 12.79 10.07 1.44
C GLU A 64 13.68 9.51 2.56
N TYR A 65 14.38 8.39 2.32
CA TYR A 65 15.27 7.79 3.31
C TYR A 65 16.43 8.74 3.70
N GLN A 66 16.97 9.49 2.74
CA GLN A 66 18.05 10.46 2.97
C GLN A 66 17.57 11.75 3.66
N GLU A 67 16.35 12.20 3.35
CA GLU A 67 15.80 13.46 3.89
C GLU A 67 15.21 13.28 5.30
N ARG A 68 14.75 12.07 5.66
CA ARG A 68 14.10 11.76 6.95
C ARG A 68 14.90 12.17 8.20
N PRO A 69 16.22 11.90 8.32
CA PRO A 69 17.00 12.30 9.49
C PRO A 69 17.03 13.83 9.72
N SER A 70 16.89 14.62 8.65
CA SER A 70 16.86 16.08 8.72
C SER A 70 15.47 16.66 8.97
N ARG A 71 14.43 15.84 8.89
CA ARG A 71 13.04 16.27 9.06
C ARG A 71 12.69 16.24 10.54
N THR A 72 12.51 17.42 11.16
CA THR A 72 12.01 17.56 12.53
C THR A 72 10.76 16.71 12.71
N SER A 73 10.76 15.85 13.72
CA SER A 73 9.73 14.85 14.04
C SER A 73 8.32 15.38 13.81
N GLY A 74 7.76 15.07 12.66
CA GLY A 74 6.47 15.58 12.21
C GLY A 74 5.90 14.64 11.16
N HIS A 75 4.58 14.45 11.23
CA HIS A 75 3.81 13.62 10.30
C HIS A 75 4.19 13.95 8.86
N THR A 76 4.55 12.93 8.07
CA THR A 76 4.77 13.10 6.63
C THR A 76 3.46 13.60 6.02
N PRO A 77 3.45 14.79 5.38
CA PRO A 77 2.23 15.32 4.78
C PRO A 77 1.74 14.35 3.71
N PHE A 78 0.42 14.27 3.55
CA PHE A 78 -0.17 13.58 2.42
C PHE A 78 0.30 14.27 1.14
N VAL A 79 1.06 13.55 0.31
CA VAL A 79 1.50 14.03 -0.99
C VAL A 79 0.67 13.31 -2.03
N TYR A 80 0.02 14.09 -2.89
CA TYR A 80 -0.62 13.59 -4.09
C TYR A 80 0.42 12.87 -4.96
N GLU A 81 0.18 11.60 -5.30
CA GLU A 81 0.98 10.88 -6.29
C GLU A 81 0.12 10.49 -7.48
N GLU A 82 0.57 10.88 -8.68
CA GLU A 82 -0.12 10.69 -9.97
C GLU A 82 -0.08 9.25 -10.50
N HIS A 83 0.57 8.34 -9.76
CA HIS A 83 0.82 6.96 -10.19
C HIS A 83 0.22 5.96 -9.19
N PHE A 84 -0.81 6.37 -8.45
CA PHE A 84 -1.54 5.42 -7.62
C PHE A 84 -2.52 4.65 -8.49
N ASP A 85 -2.39 3.33 -8.44
CA ASP A 85 -3.40 2.41 -8.97
C ASP A 85 -3.95 1.53 -7.86
N ILE A 86 -5.15 0.99 -8.09
CA ILE A 86 -5.79 0.02 -7.21
C ILE A 86 -5.35 -1.39 -7.60
N PHE A 87 -4.97 -2.17 -6.60
CA PHE A 87 -4.58 -3.57 -6.76
C PHE A 87 -5.41 -4.47 -5.85
N SER A 88 -5.67 -5.69 -6.31
CA SER A 88 -6.18 -6.78 -5.49
C SER A 88 -5.15 -7.91 -5.41
N CYS A 89 -5.05 -8.55 -4.27
CA CYS A 89 -4.22 -9.75 -4.08
C CYS A 89 -4.82 -10.62 -2.98
N ASP A 90 -4.22 -11.78 -2.71
CA ASP A 90 -4.60 -12.57 -1.56
C ASP A 90 -4.04 -12.02 -0.23
N GLN A 91 -4.53 -12.48 0.92
CA GLN A 91 -4.05 -12.03 2.25
C GLN A 91 -2.56 -12.35 2.54
N ARG A 92 -1.88 -13.06 1.63
CA ARG A 92 -0.43 -13.35 1.68
C ARG A 92 0.35 -12.53 0.66
N GLY A 93 -0.28 -11.58 -0.04
CA GLY A 93 0.35 -10.74 -1.06
C GLY A 93 0.58 -11.45 -2.40
N ARG A 94 -0.03 -12.61 -2.64
CA ARG A 94 0.12 -13.38 -3.88
C ARG A 94 -1.01 -13.06 -4.86
N ASN A 95 -0.83 -13.41 -6.13
CA ASN A 95 -1.80 -13.17 -7.20
C ASN A 95 -2.19 -11.69 -7.34
N LEU A 96 -1.19 -10.82 -7.27
CA LEU A 96 -1.38 -9.38 -7.41
C LEU A 96 -1.96 -9.05 -8.79
N ARG A 97 -3.10 -8.36 -8.81
CA ARG A 97 -3.81 -7.92 -10.01
C ARG A 97 -4.03 -6.41 -9.94
N ARG A 98 -3.64 -5.70 -11.00
CA ARG A 98 -3.96 -4.29 -11.20
C ARG A 98 -5.43 -4.16 -11.63
N LEU A 99 -6.19 -3.27 -11.00
CA LEU A 99 -7.61 -3.03 -11.29
C LEU A 99 -7.86 -1.72 -12.04
N THR A 100 -6.99 -0.72 -11.84
CA THR A 100 -7.03 0.57 -12.54
C THR A 100 -5.70 0.83 -13.24
N ASP A 101 -5.73 1.54 -14.36
CA ASP A 101 -4.52 1.92 -15.09
C ASP A 101 -4.51 3.37 -15.58
N SER A 102 -5.35 4.20 -14.96
CA SER A 102 -5.51 5.60 -15.33
C SER A 102 -4.39 6.45 -14.75
N PHE A 103 -4.00 7.51 -15.47
CA PHE A 103 -3.09 8.50 -14.92
C PHE A 103 -3.83 9.36 -13.90
N GLY A 104 -3.33 9.41 -12.66
CA GLY A 104 -3.98 10.15 -11.58
C GLY A 104 -3.87 9.44 -10.23
N PHE A 105 -4.75 9.85 -9.31
CA PHE A 105 -4.76 9.35 -7.94
C PHE A 105 -5.91 8.34 -7.75
N ASP A 106 -5.73 7.12 -8.24
CA ASP A 106 -6.65 6.01 -7.98
C ASP A 106 -6.27 5.31 -6.67
N ALA A 107 -6.68 5.90 -5.55
CA ALA A 107 -6.32 5.38 -4.23
C ALA A 107 -7.51 4.94 -3.36
N GLU A 108 -8.71 5.47 -3.58
CA GLU A 108 -9.86 5.22 -2.72
C GLU A 108 -10.75 4.10 -3.28
N GLY A 109 -10.35 2.86 -3.03
CA GLY A 109 -11.13 1.68 -3.39
C GLY A 109 -11.80 1.01 -2.20
N ALA A 110 -13.02 0.51 -2.39
CA ALA A 110 -13.71 -0.37 -1.44
C ALA A 110 -14.55 -1.41 -2.20
N TYR A 111 -14.89 -2.50 -1.52
CA TYR A 111 -15.87 -3.47 -2.02
C TYR A 111 -17.25 -3.19 -1.46
N SER A 112 -18.31 -3.52 -2.20
CA SER A 112 -19.67 -3.52 -1.64
C SER A 112 -19.75 -4.47 -0.43
N PRO A 113 -20.62 -4.19 0.57
CA PRO A 113 -20.77 -5.06 1.74
C PRO A 113 -21.14 -6.51 1.39
N ASP A 114 -21.86 -6.70 0.29
CA ASP A 114 -22.24 -8.02 -0.23
C ASP A 114 -21.22 -8.62 -1.22
N GLY A 115 -20.16 -7.89 -1.55
CA GLY A 115 -19.07 -8.31 -2.44
C GLY A 115 -19.47 -8.53 -3.90
N LYS A 116 -20.67 -8.09 -4.30
CA LYS A 116 -21.24 -8.28 -5.65
C LYS A 116 -21.06 -7.08 -6.57
N LEU A 117 -20.71 -5.91 -6.04
CA LEU A 117 -20.48 -4.67 -6.77
C LEU A 117 -19.11 -4.08 -6.41
#